data_AF-A0A520YAH6-F1
#
_entry.id   AF-A0A520YAH6-F1
#
_cell.length_a   1.000
_cell.length_b   1.000
_cell.length_c   1.000
_cell.angle_alpha   90.00
_cell.angle_beta   90.00
_cell.angle_gamma   90.00
#
_symmetry.space_group_name_H-M   'P 1'
#
loop_
_entity.id
_entity.type
_entity.pdbx_description
1 polymer ?
#
loop_
_entity_poly.entity_id
_entity_poly.type
_entity_poly.pdbx_seq_one_letter_code
_entity_poly.pdbx_strand_id
1 'polypeptide(L)'
;ALRKAEMTDMRPSGGGKTRLTFSAPSRGLIGYHGEFLSDTRGTGIMNRVFEKYGPHKGKIEGRQNGVLISMDKGEAVGYALNALEDRGILFVSPGEKLYAGMVIGENAKPQDLEVNAQKSKQLTNFRASGKDEGIRLTPPKRMTLEQAIAYIQDDELVEVTPKSIRLRKRYLDTHERKKMKKKEDA
;
A
#
# COMPACT_ATOMS: atom_id res chain seq x y z
N ALA A 1 18.60 13.21 -1.89
CA ALA A 1 17.61 13.16 -0.78
C ALA A 1 16.30 12.58 -1.28
N LEU A 2 15.80 11.50 -0.65
CA LEU A 2 14.63 10.72 -1.08
C LEU A 2 13.35 11.57 -1.11
N ARG A 3 13.16 12.43 -0.09
CA ARG A 3 12.01 13.34 0.06
C ARG A 3 12.30 14.81 -0.32
N LYS A 4 13.45 15.08 -0.96
CA LYS A 4 13.90 16.42 -1.38
C LYS A 4 13.92 17.47 -0.25
N ALA A 5 14.05 17.04 1.00
CA ALA A 5 14.19 17.89 2.17
C ALA A 5 15.65 18.35 2.34
N GLU A 6 15.82 19.59 2.81
CA GLU A 6 17.10 20.19 3.18
C GLU A 6 17.06 20.53 4.67
N MET A 7 18.09 20.12 5.40
CA MET A 7 18.22 20.46 6.82
C MET A 7 18.67 21.92 6.94
N THR A 8 17.94 22.71 7.71
CA THR A 8 18.23 24.14 7.92
C THR A 8 18.83 24.40 9.29
N ASP A 9 18.53 23.55 10.27
CA ASP A 9 19.03 23.69 11.65
C ASP A 9 19.06 22.32 12.34
N MET A 10 20.02 22.14 13.25
CA MET A 10 20.17 20.98 14.13
C MET A 10 20.68 21.47 15.48
N ARG A 11 19.91 21.22 16.53
CA ARG A 11 20.30 21.60 17.89
C ARG A 11 19.83 20.61 18.94
N PRO A 12 20.59 20.40 20.03
CA PRO A 12 20.12 19.60 21.15
C PRO A 12 18.89 20.26 21.78
N SER A 13 17.87 19.47 22.13
CA SER A 13 16.68 19.96 22.85
C SER A 13 16.68 19.59 24.34
N GLY A 14 17.78 19.01 24.83
CA GLY A 14 17.87 18.44 26.17
C GLY A 14 17.24 17.03 26.28
N GLY A 15 17.54 16.32 27.37
CA GLY A 15 16.98 15.00 27.65
C GLY A 15 17.36 13.91 26.64
N GLY A 16 18.55 14.01 26.03
CA GLY A 16 19.02 13.06 25.01
C GLY A 16 18.32 13.18 23.65
N LYS A 17 17.52 14.23 23.43
CA LYS A 17 16.82 14.48 22.17
C LYS A 17 17.50 15.60 21.37
N THR A 18 17.43 15.47 20.05
CA THR A 18 17.92 16.46 19.10
C THR A 18 16.75 16.99 18.28
N ARG A 19 16.64 18.32 18.19
CA ARG A 19 15.69 18.99 17.32
C ARG A 19 16.32 19.21 15.96
N LEU A 20 15.65 18.71 14.93
CA LEU A 20 16.00 18.93 13.53
C LEU A 20 14.96 19.82 12.88
N THR A 21 15.42 20.80 12.10
CA THR A 21 14.54 21.65 11.27
C THR A 21 14.87 21.39 9.82
N PHE A 22 13.84 21.15 9.02
CA PHE A 22 13.96 20.89 7.59
C PHE A 22 13.06 21.82 6.79
N SER A 23 13.56 22.29 5.64
CA SER A 23 12.75 22.84 4.56
C SER A 23 12.50 21.74 3.53
N ALA A 24 11.25 21.38 3.30
CA ALA A 24 10.86 20.27 2.43
C ALA A 24 9.63 20.63 1.59
N PRO A 25 9.55 20.16 0.32
CA PRO A 25 8.34 20.36 -0.48
C PRO A 25 7.18 19.58 0.13
N SER A 26 5.99 20.15 0.17
CA SER A 26 4.79 19.50 0.75
C SER A 26 4.53 18.11 0.13
N ARG A 27 4.75 17.96 -1.18
CA ARG A 27 4.68 16.68 -1.91
C ARG A 27 5.57 15.59 -1.32
N GLY A 28 6.73 15.94 -0.76
CA GLY A 28 7.68 14.99 -0.18
C GLY A 28 7.34 14.60 1.26
N LEU A 29 6.43 15.33 1.91
CA LEU A 29 5.99 15.08 3.28
C LEU A 29 4.69 14.27 3.36
N ILE A 30 3.98 14.09 2.24
CA ILE A 30 2.77 13.25 2.20
C ILE A 30 3.15 11.82 2.65
N GLY A 31 2.42 11.30 3.64
CA GLY A 31 2.64 9.98 4.23
C GLY A 31 3.83 9.84 5.18
N TYR A 32 4.72 10.84 5.27
CA TYR A 32 5.92 10.71 6.10
C TYR A 32 5.62 10.68 7.60
N HIS A 33 4.51 11.29 8.04
CA HIS A 33 4.14 11.32 9.46
C HIS A 33 3.97 9.90 10.04
N GLY A 34 3.34 9.00 9.29
CA GLY A 34 3.20 7.59 9.69
C GLY A 34 4.54 6.86 9.76
N GLU A 35 5.42 7.05 8.76
CA GLU A 35 6.76 6.46 8.72
C GLU A 35 7.63 6.97 9.88
N PHE A 36 7.60 8.27 10.15
CA PHE A 36 8.33 8.90 11.25
C PHE A 36 7.92 8.34 12.62
N LEU A 37 6.64 8.08 12.85
CA LEU A 37 6.18 7.46 14.09
C LEU A 37 6.70 6.03 14.22
N SER A 38 6.77 5.27 13.12
CA SER A 38 7.39 3.94 13.11
C SER A 38 8.91 4.00 13.37
N ASP A 39 9.63 4.87 12.67
CA ASP A 39 11.09 5.05 12.80
C ASP A 39 11.50 5.44 14.22
N THR A 40 10.71 6.33 14.83
CA THR A 40 10.97 6.84 16.18
C THR A 40 10.33 5.99 17.27
N ARG A 41 9.66 4.88 16.90
CA ARG A 41 8.88 4.03 17.82
C ARG A 41 7.93 4.85 18.72
N GLY A 42 7.33 5.89 18.15
CA GLY A 42 6.39 6.80 18.82
C GLY A 42 7.02 7.82 19.77
N THR A 43 8.34 7.87 19.91
CA THR A 43 9.01 8.81 20.84
C THR A 43 9.33 10.18 20.21
N GLY A 44 9.28 10.24 18.87
CA GLY A 44 9.55 11.43 18.09
C GLY A 44 8.35 12.38 18.06
N ILE A 45 8.64 13.67 17.97
CA ILE A 45 7.63 14.71 17.79
C ILE A 45 7.92 15.41 16.46
N MET A 46 6.91 15.45 15.58
CA MET A 46 6.98 16.13 14.30
C MET A 46 5.94 17.24 14.23
N ASN A 47 6.38 18.42 13.84
CA ASN A 47 5.51 19.56 13.52
C ASN A 47 5.82 20.01 12.10
N ARG A 48 4.79 20.38 11.35
CA ARG A 48 4.90 20.93 9.99
C ARG A 48 4.13 22.24 9.90
N VAL A 49 4.74 23.24 9.27
CA VAL A 49 4.13 24.53 8.97
C VAL A 49 4.50 24.89 7.54
N PHE A 50 3.58 25.51 6.81
CA PHE A 50 3.85 26.03 5.48
C PHE A 50 4.90 27.15 5.56
N GLU A 51 6.02 27.00 4.85
CA GLU A 51 7.08 28.01 4.79
C GLU A 51 6.80 29.03 3.68
N LYS A 52 6.81 28.58 2.41
CA LYS A 52 6.65 29.42 1.21
C LYS A 52 6.44 28.57 -0.04
N TYR A 53 6.05 29.22 -1.14
CA TYR A 53 6.17 28.66 -2.49
C TYR A 53 7.61 28.80 -3.00
N GLY A 54 8.03 27.91 -3.89
CA GLY A 54 9.36 27.94 -4.49
C GLY A 54 9.47 27.08 -5.74
N PRO A 55 10.66 27.03 -6.38
CA PRO A 55 10.89 26.23 -7.58
C PRO A 55 10.59 24.75 -7.37
N HIS A 56 10.11 24.08 -8.41
CA HIS A 56 9.80 22.66 -8.38
C HIS A 56 11.07 21.82 -8.13
N LYS A 57 11.15 21.11 -7.00
CA LYS A 57 12.30 20.26 -6.60
C LYS A 57 12.39 18.90 -7.31
N GLY A 58 11.78 18.77 -8.49
CA GLY A 58 11.78 17.55 -9.31
C GLY A 58 10.72 16.51 -8.90
N LYS A 59 10.73 15.37 -9.60
CA LYS A 59 9.83 14.24 -9.33
C LYS A 59 10.19 13.60 -7.99
N ILE A 60 9.17 13.32 -7.19
CA ILE A 60 9.26 12.51 -5.98
C ILE A 60 8.82 11.11 -6.40
N GLU A 61 9.67 10.13 -6.15
CA GLU A 61 9.39 8.75 -6.56
C GLU A 61 8.19 8.21 -5.78
N GLY A 62 7.28 7.56 -6.50
CA GLY A 62 6.18 6.82 -5.89
C GLY A 62 6.65 5.45 -5.42
N ARG A 63 5.69 4.58 -5.09
CA ARG A 63 5.98 3.18 -4.81
C ARG A 63 6.68 2.50 -5.99
N GLN A 64 7.68 1.67 -5.68
CA GLN A 64 8.44 0.87 -6.66
C GLN A 64 7.73 -0.46 -6.97
N ASN A 65 6.99 -0.99 -6.00
CA ASN A 65 6.23 -2.22 -6.09
C ASN A 65 4.93 -2.02 -6.88
N GLY A 66 4.45 -3.09 -7.52
CA GLY A 66 3.11 -3.17 -8.13
C GLY A 66 2.04 -3.59 -7.12
N VAL A 67 0.77 -3.63 -7.52
CA VAL A 67 -0.35 -4.10 -6.68
C VAL A 67 -0.85 -5.48 -7.10
N LEU A 68 -1.41 -6.21 -6.13
CA LEU A 68 -2.25 -7.37 -6.37
C LEU A 68 -3.70 -6.89 -6.53
N ILE A 69 -4.31 -7.16 -7.68
CA ILE A 69 -5.65 -6.68 -8.05
C ILE A 69 -6.62 -7.85 -8.12
N SER A 70 -7.74 -7.77 -7.40
CA SER A 70 -8.80 -8.77 -7.45
C SER A 70 -9.48 -8.78 -8.82
N MET A 71 -9.63 -9.96 -9.42
CA MET A 71 -10.33 -10.14 -10.70
C MET A 71 -11.85 -10.17 -10.54
N ASP A 72 -12.34 -10.83 -9.49
CA ASP A 72 -13.74 -11.21 -9.37
C ASP A 72 -14.38 -10.65 -8.09
N LYS A 73 -15.70 -10.56 -8.05
CA LYS A 73 -16.46 -10.22 -6.83
C LYS A 73 -16.72 -11.47 -5.98
N GLY A 74 -16.49 -11.38 -4.68
CA GLY A 74 -16.70 -12.51 -3.76
C GLY A 74 -15.93 -12.38 -2.45
N GLU A 75 -15.95 -13.41 -1.63
CA GLU A 75 -15.22 -13.43 -0.35
C GLU A 75 -13.81 -14.01 -0.52
N ALA A 76 -12.84 -13.43 0.18
CA ALA A 76 -11.46 -13.88 0.14
C ALA A 76 -11.33 -15.27 0.82
N VAL A 77 -10.87 -16.26 0.06
CA VAL A 77 -10.69 -17.63 0.57
C VAL A 77 -9.28 -17.80 1.10
N GLY A 78 -9.13 -18.30 2.33
CA GLY A 78 -7.81 -18.46 2.97
C GLY A 78 -6.82 -19.30 2.15
N TYR A 79 -7.30 -20.33 1.45
CA TYR A 79 -6.48 -21.12 0.52
C TYR A 79 -5.91 -20.30 -0.64
N ALA A 80 -6.74 -19.43 -1.25
CA ALA A 80 -6.28 -18.54 -2.31
C ALA A 80 -5.28 -17.51 -1.76
N LEU A 81 -5.59 -16.89 -0.62
CA LEU A 81 -4.71 -15.93 0.03
C LEU A 81 -3.33 -16.52 0.39
N ASN A 82 -3.29 -17.77 0.85
CA ASN A 82 -2.03 -18.45 1.17
C ASN A 82 -1.11 -18.57 -0.04
N ALA A 83 -1.66 -18.88 -1.21
CA ALA A 83 -0.89 -18.94 -2.45
C ALA A 83 -0.51 -17.54 -2.99
N LEU A 84 -1.20 -16.49 -2.56
CA LEU A 84 -0.90 -15.11 -2.93
C LEU A 84 0.11 -14.44 -2.00
N GLU A 85 0.28 -14.95 -0.79
CA GLU A 85 1.27 -14.48 0.18
C GLU A 85 2.71 -14.60 -0.35
N ASP A 86 3.00 -15.67 -1.10
CA ASP A 86 4.28 -15.85 -1.81
C ASP A 86 4.55 -14.76 -2.87
N ARG A 87 3.50 -14.06 -3.31
CA ARG A 87 3.59 -13.00 -4.32
C ARG A 87 3.71 -11.60 -3.72
N GLY A 88 3.55 -11.46 -2.41
CA GLY A 88 3.74 -10.20 -1.70
C GLY A 88 2.84 -10.02 -0.48
N ILE A 89 2.69 -8.77 -0.04
CA ILE A 89 2.07 -8.44 1.24
C ILE A 89 0.56 -8.23 1.04
N LEU A 90 -0.26 -9.00 1.74
CA LEU A 90 -1.71 -8.90 1.66
C LEU A 90 -2.25 -7.74 2.52
N PHE A 91 -3.33 -7.11 2.05
CA PHE A 91 -4.07 -6.04 2.77
C PHE A 91 -5.41 -6.52 3.32
N VAL A 92 -5.84 -7.71 2.92
CA VAL A 92 -7.15 -8.30 3.25
C VAL A 92 -6.99 -9.60 4.03
N SER A 93 -7.94 -9.86 4.93
CA SER A 93 -8.07 -11.13 5.65
C SER A 93 -9.01 -12.10 4.92
N PRO A 94 -8.93 -13.42 5.22
CA PRO A 94 -9.97 -14.37 4.82
C PRO A 94 -11.37 -13.90 5.24
N GLY A 95 -12.35 -14.12 4.36
CA GLY A 95 -13.75 -13.71 4.57
C GLY A 95 -14.07 -12.26 4.21
N GLU A 96 -13.06 -11.43 3.89
CA GLU A 96 -13.33 -10.07 3.42
C GLU A 96 -13.99 -10.05 2.05
N LYS A 97 -14.97 -9.15 1.87
CA LYS A 97 -15.71 -8.98 0.61
C LYS A 97 -14.88 -8.16 -0.38
N LEU A 98 -14.52 -8.80 -1.48
CA LEU A 98 -13.74 -8.26 -2.58
C LEU A 98 -14.64 -7.93 -3.78
N TYR A 99 -14.14 -7.07 -4.65
CA TYR A 99 -14.74 -6.75 -5.93
C TYR A 99 -13.67 -6.57 -7.01
N ALA A 100 -14.05 -6.76 -8.27
CA ALA A 100 -13.16 -6.62 -9.41
C ALA A 100 -12.48 -5.25 -9.44
N GLY A 101 -11.16 -5.21 -9.58
CA GLY A 101 -10.35 -3.99 -9.57
C GLY A 101 -10.00 -3.44 -8.19
N MET A 102 -10.44 -4.10 -7.11
CA MET A 102 -9.97 -3.81 -5.75
C MET A 102 -8.51 -4.24 -5.59
N VAL A 103 -7.69 -3.39 -4.98
CA VAL A 103 -6.31 -3.72 -4.61
C VAL A 103 -6.34 -4.47 -3.28
N ILE A 104 -5.80 -5.69 -3.29
CA ILE A 104 -5.86 -6.62 -2.15
C ILE A 104 -4.49 -6.90 -1.53
N GLY A 105 -3.43 -6.35 -2.10
CA GLY A 105 -2.07 -6.47 -1.60
C GLY A 105 -1.06 -5.72 -2.44
N GLU A 106 0.18 -5.72 -1.95
CA GLU A 106 1.37 -5.22 -2.63
C GLU A 106 2.09 -6.39 -3.29
N ASN A 107 2.46 -6.24 -4.55
CA ASN A 107 3.24 -7.25 -5.26
C ASN A 107 4.73 -7.09 -4.91
N ALA A 108 5.43 -8.21 -4.71
CA ALA A 108 6.88 -8.22 -4.52
C ALA A 108 7.64 -7.69 -5.75
N LYS A 109 7.00 -7.65 -6.92
CA LYS A 109 7.56 -7.12 -8.17
C LYS A 109 6.94 -5.78 -8.58
N PRO A 110 7.60 -4.96 -9.42
CA PRO A 110 7.09 -3.64 -9.84
C PRO A 110 5.81 -3.65 -10.66
N GLN A 111 5.52 -4.75 -11.36
CA GLN A 111 4.33 -4.87 -12.20
C GLN A 111 3.07 -5.15 -11.38
N ASP A 112 1.95 -4.60 -11.79
CA ASP A 112 0.66 -5.00 -11.25
C ASP A 112 0.32 -6.44 -11.67
N LEU A 113 -0.33 -7.16 -10.76
CA LEU A 113 -0.71 -8.55 -10.97
C LEU A 113 -2.17 -8.76 -10.63
N GLU A 114 -2.92 -9.23 -11.61
CA GLU A 114 -4.31 -9.60 -11.42
C GLU A 114 -4.39 -11.03 -10.85
N VAL A 115 -5.20 -11.20 -9.82
CA VAL A 115 -5.26 -12.42 -9.02
C VAL A 115 -6.71 -12.77 -8.67
N ASN A 116 -6.99 -14.07 -8.62
CA ASN A 116 -8.25 -14.58 -8.13
C ASN A 116 -8.09 -15.01 -6.67
N ALA A 117 -8.78 -14.32 -5.77
CA ALA A 117 -8.75 -14.56 -4.33
C ALA A 117 -9.92 -15.42 -3.83
N GLN A 118 -10.76 -15.93 -4.73
CA GLN A 118 -11.89 -16.81 -4.45
C GLN A 118 -11.63 -18.28 -4.79
N LYS A 119 -10.45 -18.60 -5.32
CA LYS A 119 -10.13 -19.96 -5.74
C LYS A 119 -10.20 -20.92 -4.55
N SER A 120 -11.11 -21.88 -4.61
CA SER A 120 -11.22 -22.95 -3.63
C SER A 120 -10.17 -24.03 -3.87
N LYS A 121 -9.82 -24.76 -2.80
CA LYS A 121 -9.00 -25.96 -2.88
C LYS A 121 -9.76 -26.99 -3.72
N GLN A 122 -9.16 -27.46 -4.81
CA GLN A 122 -9.74 -28.60 -5.52
C GLN A 122 -9.63 -29.82 -4.61
N LEU A 123 -10.78 -30.37 -4.21
CA LEU A 123 -10.88 -31.62 -3.48
C LEU A 123 -10.63 -32.78 -4.46
N THR A 124 -9.42 -32.91 -4.97
CA THR A 124 -8.98 -34.19 -5.52
C THR A 124 -8.85 -35.14 -4.34
N ASN A 125 -9.54 -36.29 -4.40
CA ASN A 125 -9.51 -37.39 -3.42
C ASN A 125 -8.12 -38.05 -3.31
N PHE A 126 -7.05 -37.27 -3.18
CA PHE A 126 -5.74 -37.76 -2.83
C PHE A 126 -5.70 -37.94 -1.33
N ARG A 127 -5.83 -39.20 -0.91
CA ARG A 127 -5.43 -39.71 0.40
C ARG A 127 -3.95 -39.37 0.62
N ALA A 128 -3.67 -38.17 1.13
CA ALA A 128 -2.41 -37.87 1.77
C ALA A 128 -2.64 -37.99 3.27
N SER A 129 -2.16 -39.10 3.82
CA SER A 129 -2.05 -39.36 5.26
C SER A 129 -1.08 -38.35 5.86
N GLY A 130 -1.58 -37.15 6.20
CA GLY A 130 -0.76 -36.08 6.74
C GLY A 130 -1.61 -34.84 6.97
N LYS A 131 -1.99 -34.63 8.24
CA LYS A 131 -2.60 -33.45 8.87
C LYS A 131 -3.08 -32.34 7.92
N ASP A 132 -4.37 -31.99 8.02
CA ASP A 132 -4.85 -30.64 7.70
C ASP A 132 -4.03 -29.63 8.53
N GLU A 133 -2.90 -29.19 7.97
CA GLU A 133 -2.20 -28.02 8.49
C GLU A 133 -3.13 -26.84 8.30
N GLY A 134 -3.70 -26.36 9.41
CA GLY A 134 -4.50 -25.15 9.41
C GLY A 134 -3.70 -24.04 8.74
N ILE A 135 -4.25 -23.49 7.66
CA ILE A 135 -3.62 -22.41 6.88
C ILE A 135 -3.32 -21.25 7.84
N ARG A 136 -2.04 -21.00 8.09
CA ARG A 136 -1.57 -19.86 8.89
C ARG A 136 -1.12 -18.76 7.94
N LEU A 137 -1.93 -17.71 7.83
CA LEU A 137 -1.60 -16.53 7.02
C LEU A 137 -0.87 -15.50 7.86
N THR A 138 0.06 -14.78 7.25
CA THR A 138 0.62 -13.57 7.86
C THR A 138 -0.50 -12.53 8.05
N PRO A 139 -0.56 -11.84 9.20
CA PRO A 139 -1.53 -10.76 9.41
C PRO A 139 -1.44 -9.71 8.30
N PRO A 140 -2.57 -9.30 7.69
CA PRO A 140 -2.54 -8.35 6.59
C PRO A 140 -2.09 -6.97 7.05
N LYS A 141 -1.39 -6.25 6.18
CA LYS A 141 -0.99 -4.87 6.40
C LYS A 141 -2.21 -3.96 6.32
N ARG A 142 -2.66 -3.46 7.47
CA ARG A 142 -3.74 -2.47 7.58
C ARG A 142 -3.17 -1.07 7.42
N MET A 143 -3.67 -0.33 6.44
CA MET A 143 -3.25 1.06 6.20
C MET A 143 -4.21 2.03 6.86
N THR A 144 -3.68 3.09 7.46
CA THR A 144 -4.46 4.27 7.83
C THR A 144 -4.85 5.07 6.58
N LEU A 145 -5.78 6.03 6.71
CA LEU A 145 -6.18 6.88 5.60
C LEU A 145 -4.98 7.66 5.02
N GLU A 146 -4.13 8.20 5.90
CA GLU A 146 -2.93 8.94 5.47
C GLU A 146 -1.95 8.03 4.72
N GLN A 147 -1.74 6.80 5.19
CA GLN A 147 -0.92 5.82 4.50
C GLN A 147 -1.51 5.43 3.14
N ALA A 148 -2.82 5.21 3.06
CA ALA A 148 -3.52 4.90 1.82
C ALA A 148 -3.39 6.03 0.78
N ILE A 149 -3.56 7.29 1.20
CA ILE A 149 -3.40 8.47 0.32
C ILE A 149 -1.96 8.60 -0.18
N ALA A 150 -0.98 8.31 0.68
CA ALA A 150 0.42 8.34 0.29
C ALA A 150 0.84 7.14 -0.58
N TYR A 151 0.08 6.05 -0.54
CA TYR A 151 0.39 4.80 -1.23
C TYR A 151 -0.09 4.79 -2.68
N ILE A 152 -1.29 5.32 -2.96
CA ILE A 152 -1.90 5.24 -4.28
C ILE A 152 -1.07 5.93 -5.38
N GLN A 153 -1.14 5.38 -6.58
CA GLN A 153 -0.65 6.01 -7.82
C GLN A 153 -1.77 6.76 -8.55
N ASP A 154 -1.43 7.45 -9.64
CA ASP A 154 -2.36 8.31 -10.39
C ASP A 154 -3.56 7.52 -11.00
N ASP A 155 -3.36 6.23 -11.28
CA ASP A 155 -4.38 5.32 -11.81
C ASP A 155 -5.18 4.60 -10.71
N GLU A 156 -5.01 5.00 -9.45
CA GLU A 156 -5.63 4.41 -8.26
C GLU A 156 -6.48 5.41 -7.48
N LEU A 157 -7.38 4.88 -6.66
CA LEU A 157 -8.27 5.65 -5.80
C LEU A 157 -8.35 5.01 -4.42
N VAL A 158 -8.51 5.86 -3.39
CA VAL A 158 -8.87 5.44 -2.05
C VAL A 158 -10.39 5.51 -1.89
N GLU A 159 -11.03 4.37 -1.69
CA GLU A 159 -12.44 4.29 -1.33
C GLU A 159 -12.57 4.39 0.20
N VAL A 160 -13.31 5.39 0.67
CA VAL A 160 -13.49 5.65 2.10
C VAL A 160 -14.96 5.51 2.46
N THR A 161 -15.23 4.65 3.45
CA THR A 161 -16.52 4.55 4.12
C THR A 161 -16.31 4.71 5.63
N PRO A 162 -17.37 4.96 6.42
CA PRO A 162 -17.25 5.04 7.88
C PRO A 162 -16.66 3.79 8.54
N LYS A 163 -16.73 2.62 7.88
CA LYS A 163 -16.28 1.33 8.42
C LYS A 163 -15.03 0.77 7.74
N SER A 164 -14.64 1.30 6.58
CA SER A 164 -13.56 0.70 5.79
C SER A 164 -12.83 1.72 4.92
N ILE A 165 -11.52 1.54 4.82
CA ILE A 165 -10.67 2.20 3.82
C ILE A 165 -10.20 1.11 2.86
N ARG A 166 -10.42 1.30 1.56
CA ARG A 166 -10.02 0.33 0.53
C ARG A 166 -9.25 1.03 -0.57
N LEU A 167 -8.42 0.26 -1.23
CA LEU A 167 -7.66 0.69 -2.40
C LEU A 167 -8.27 0.03 -3.63
N ARG A 168 -8.35 0.78 -4.73
CA ARG A 168 -8.83 0.25 -6.01
C ARG A 168 -8.15 0.94 -7.18
N LYS A 169 -8.14 0.26 -8.32
CA LYS A 169 -7.85 0.91 -9.59
C LYS A 169 -8.98 1.87 -9.97
N ARG A 170 -8.64 2.94 -10.69
CA ARG A 170 -9.58 3.88 -11.28
C ARG A 170 -10.54 3.13 -12.21
N TYR A 171 -9.97 2.38 -13.15
CA TYR A 171 -10.70 1.46 -14.02
C TYR A 171 -10.73 0.06 -13.39
N LEU A 172 -11.94 -0.42 -13.09
CA LEU A 172 -12.14 -1.73 -12.45
C LEU A 172 -11.93 -2.89 -13.43
N ASP A 173 -12.36 -2.68 -14.68
CA ASP A 173 -12.22 -3.66 -15.76
C ASP A 173 -10.77 -3.71 -16.26
N THR A 174 -10.24 -4.92 -16.36
CA THR A 174 -8.92 -5.23 -16.92
C THR A 174 -8.75 -4.70 -18.35
N HIS A 175 -9.78 -4.85 -19.20
CA HIS A 175 -9.73 -4.41 -20.60
C HIS A 175 -9.67 -2.89 -20.70
N GLU A 176 -10.44 -2.18 -19.87
CA GLU A 176 -10.40 -0.72 -19.80
C GLU A 176 -9.03 -0.23 -19.31
N ARG A 177 -8.46 -0.86 -18.27
CA ARG A 177 -7.09 -0.54 -17.80
C ARG A 177 -6.06 -0.65 -18.92
N LYS A 178 -6.05 -1.77 -19.65
CA LYS A 178 -5.13 -1.99 -20.76
C LYS A 178 -5.32 -0.97 -21.88
N LYS A 179 -6.56 -0.59 -22.18
CA LYS A 179 -6.88 0.43 -23.19
C LYS A 179 -6.37 1.81 -22.78
N MET A 180 -6.59 2.21 -21.53
CA MET A 180 -6.20 3.51 -21.01
C MET A 180 -4.68 3.63 -20.87
N LYS A 181 -4.01 2.57 -20.39
CA LYS A 181 -2.55 2.53 -20.34
C LYS A 181 -1.91 2.75 -21.71
N LYS A 182 -2.41 2.07 -22.75
CA LYS A 182 -1.96 2.31 -24.14
C LYS A 182 -2.18 3.73 -24.64
N LYS A 183 -3.21 4.43 -24.14
CA LYS A 183 -3.51 5.81 -24.51
C LYS A 183 -2.61 6.81 -23.78
N GLU A 184 -2.19 6.50 -22.56
CA GLU A 184 -1.23 7.31 -21.81
C GLU A 184 0.20 7.13 -22.33
N ASP A 185 0.53 5.94 -22.84
CA ASP A 185 1.84 5.65 -23.45
C ASP A 185 2.01 6.23 -24.87
N ALA A 186 0.93 6.72 -25.50
CA ALA A 186 0.89 7.26 -26.87
C ALA A 186 0.88 8.79 -26.89
#